data_AF-A0A535AGV9-F1
#
_entry.id   AF-A0A535AGV9-F1
#
_cell.length_a   1.000
_cell.length_b   1.000
_cell.length_c   1.000
_cell.angle_alpha   90.00
_cell.angle_beta   90.00
_cell.angle_gamma   90.00
#
_symmetry.space_group_name_H-M   'P 1'
#
loop_
_entity.id
_entity.type
_entity.pdbx_description
1 polymer ?
#
loop_
_entity_poly.entity_id
_entity_poly.type
_entity_poly.pdbx_seq_one_letter_code
_entity_poly.pdbx_strand_id
1 'polypeptide(L)'
;HHWVHDMPALEEALLALAKETGAAARTHDGRQRARFRDAGVRTPDRFVREFQHTGAIHLDALLDLLERLAEEGGVIELMCHPADPDAALLKGSTYAEDRGIELDTLTHPRVRAAVDRLGIELANYSAL
;
A
#
# COMPACT_ATOMS: atom_id res chain seq x y z
N HIS A 1 5.64 3.90 9.46
CA HIS A 1 4.35 4.48 9.91
C HIS A 1 4.32 5.96 9.58
N HIS A 2 3.13 6.58 9.40
CA HIS A 2 2.95 8.01 9.10
C HIS A 2 3.83 8.59 7.98
N TRP A 3 4.22 7.74 7.02
CA TRP A 3 5.05 8.12 5.86
C TRP A 3 6.33 8.87 6.24
N VAL A 4 6.85 8.65 7.44
CA VAL A 4 7.95 9.47 7.98
C VAL A 4 9.21 9.46 7.13
N HIS A 5 9.39 8.45 6.28
CA HIS A 5 10.49 8.40 5.31
C HIS A 5 10.29 9.29 4.08
N ASP A 6 9.31 10.21 4.09
CA ASP A 6 9.31 11.42 3.25
C ASP A 6 10.28 12.48 3.78
N MET A 7 10.65 12.42 5.07
CA MET A 7 11.68 13.29 5.63
C MET A 7 13.06 12.85 5.13
N PRO A 8 13.91 13.76 4.60
CA PRO A 8 15.18 13.39 3.96
C PRO A 8 16.09 12.51 4.83
N ALA A 9 16.22 12.82 6.12
CA ALA A 9 17.05 12.03 7.03
C ALA A 9 16.52 10.60 7.24
N LEU A 10 15.20 10.41 7.23
CA LEU A 10 14.59 9.10 7.40
C LEU A 10 14.55 8.31 6.09
N GLU A 11 14.42 8.98 4.94
CA GLU A 11 14.65 8.37 3.63
C GLU A 11 16.07 7.80 3.54
N GLU A 12 17.07 8.58 3.95
CA GLU A 12 18.47 8.15 3.94
C GLU A 12 18.70 6.95 4.86
N ALA A 13 18.16 6.99 6.08
CA ALA A 13 18.24 5.87 7.00
C ALA A 13 17.56 4.60 6.46
N LEU A 14 16.38 4.74 5.83
CA LEU A 14 15.66 3.62 5.22
C LEU A 14 16.45 3.02 4.06
N LEU A 15 17.05 3.86 3.21
CA LEU A 15 17.88 3.44 2.09
C LEU A 15 19.12 2.67 2.59
N ALA A 16 19.81 3.20 3.60
CA ALA A 16 20.97 2.54 4.20
C ALA A 16 20.61 1.15 4.76
N LEU A 17 19.51 1.07 5.51
CA LEU A 17 19.03 -0.18 6.09
C LEU A 17 18.61 -1.21 5.02
N ALA A 18 17.92 -0.77 3.97
CA ALA A 18 17.51 -1.65 2.87
C ALA A 18 18.73 -2.25 2.14
N LYS A 19 19.80 -1.46 1.96
CA LYS A 19 21.06 -1.96 1.39
C LYS A 19 21.76 -2.96 2.31
N GLU A 20 21.83 -2.66 3.60
CA GLU A 20 22.49 -3.52 4.59
C GLU A 20 21.79 -4.89 4.71
N THR A 21 20.46 -4.88 4.67
CA THR A 21 19.64 -6.08 4.90
C THR A 21 19.26 -6.83 3.62
N GLY A 22 19.40 -6.21 2.45
CA GLY A 22 18.88 -6.74 1.18
C GLY A 22 17.36 -6.70 1.06
N ALA A 23 16.67 -6.05 2.01
CA ALA A 23 15.23 -5.88 1.98
C ALA A 23 14.81 -4.97 0.83
N ALA A 24 13.67 -5.31 0.21
CA ALA A 24 12.97 -4.38 -0.65
C ALA A 24 12.31 -3.27 0.19
N ALA A 25 12.14 -2.09 -0.40
CA ALA A 25 11.65 -0.92 0.31
C ALA A 25 10.48 -0.25 -0.42
N ARG A 26 9.50 0.22 0.36
CA ARG A 26 8.45 1.13 -0.11
C ARG A 26 9.08 2.47 -0.48
N THR A 27 8.63 3.06 -1.58
CA THR A 27 8.96 4.42 -2.00
C THR A 27 7.68 5.16 -2.36
N HIS A 28 7.52 6.40 -1.91
CA HIS A 28 6.25 7.11 -2.05
C HIS A 28 6.07 7.85 -3.38
N ASP A 29 7.16 8.14 -4.09
CA ASP A 29 7.13 8.86 -5.36
C ASP A 29 8.21 8.36 -6.34
N GLY A 30 8.18 8.90 -7.57
CA GLY A 30 9.15 8.54 -8.61
C GLY A 30 10.60 8.94 -8.29
N ARG A 31 10.81 9.99 -7.48
CA ARG A 31 12.14 10.46 -7.08
C ARG A 31 12.79 9.45 -6.12
N GLN A 32 12.06 9.06 -5.07
CA GLN A 32 12.52 8.06 -4.11
C GLN A 32 12.76 6.72 -4.81
N ARG A 33 11.84 6.30 -5.67
CA ARG A 33 12.00 5.07 -6.46
C ARG A 33 13.28 5.07 -7.28
N ALA A 34 13.54 6.14 -8.05
CA ALA A 34 14.76 6.26 -8.85
C ALA A 34 16.01 6.20 -7.96
N ARG A 35 16.05 6.98 -6.88
CA ARG A 35 17.16 7.00 -5.92
C ARG A 35 17.45 5.62 -5.32
N PHE A 36 16.40 4.89 -4.93
CA PHE A 36 16.54 3.56 -4.31
C PHE A 36 17.03 2.53 -5.33
N ARG A 37 16.48 2.54 -6.55
CA ARG A 37 16.90 1.65 -7.64
C ARG A 37 18.34 1.92 -8.09
N ASP A 38 18.75 3.18 -8.19
CA ASP A 38 20.14 3.57 -8.51
C ASP A 38 21.13 3.05 -7.45
N ALA A 39 20.66 2.88 -6.21
CA ALA A 39 21.43 2.33 -5.11
C ALA A 39 21.34 0.80 -4.97
N GLY A 40 20.69 0.12 -5.92
CA GLY A 40 20.51 -1.34 -5.95
C GLY A 40 19.41 -1.88 -5.03
N VAL A 41 18.54 -1.02 -4.50
CA VAL A 41 17.41 -1.43 -3.65
C VAL A 41 16.18 -1.72 -4.50
N ARG A 42 15.57 -2.89 -4.26
CA ARG A 42 14.33 -3.33 -4.89
C ARG A 42 13.14 -2.55 -4.32
N THR A 43 12.24 -2.10 -5.19
CA THR A 43 11.05 -1.32 -4.80
C THR A 43 9.88 -1.64 -5.72
N PRO A 44 8.62 -1.53 -5.24
CA PRO A 44 7.47 -1.45 -6.13
C PRO A 44 7.65 -0.36 -7.19
N ASP A 45 6.96 -0.50 -8.32
CA ASP A 45 6.88 0.53 -9.35
C ASP A 45 6.06 1.72 -8.86
N ARG A 46 5.00 1.47 -8.10
CA ARG A 46 4.13 2.52 -7.55
C ARG A 46 3.65 2.17 -6.15
N PHE A 47 3.44 3.22 -5.36
CA PHE A 47 2.80 3.16 -4.06
C PHE A 47 1.49 3.93 -4.11
N VAL A 48 0.39 3.27 -3.77
CA VAL A 48 -0.98 3.76 -3.89
C VAL A 48 -1.52 3.98 -2.48
N ARG A 49 -1.96 5.21 -2.23
CA ARG A 49 -2.43 5.71 -0.93
C ARG A 49 -3.92 6.01 -0.93
N GLU A 50 -4.60 5.81 -2.06
CA GLU A 50 -5.97 6.27 -2.27
C GLU A 50 -6.99 5.47 -1.45
N PHE A 51 -6.71 4.22 -1.12
CA PHE A 51 -7.58 3.39 -0.28
C PHE A 51 -7.34 3.69 1.21
N GLN A 52 -7.68 4.91 1.63
CA GLN A 52 -7.70 5.35 3.02
C GLN A 52 -8.60 6.58 3.15
N HIS A 53 -9.01 6.91 4.37
CA HIS A 53 -9.97 7.96 4.73
C HIS A 53 -11.43 7.64 4.38
N THR A 54 -12.31 8.20 5.20
CA THR A 54 -13.75 8.11 5.05
C THR A 54 -14.16 8.60 3.66
N GLY A 55 -14.89 7.76 2.91
CA GLY A 55 -15.36 8.05 1.55
C GLY A 55 -14.50 7.49 0.41
N ALA A 56 -13.29 6.99 0.68
CA ALA A 56 -12.48 6.32 -0.35
C ALA A 56 -12.29 4.81 -0.12
N ILE A 57 -12.76 4.31 1.03
CA ILE A 57 -12.60 2.92 1.48
C ILE A 57 -13.83 2.03 1.21
N HIS A 58 -14.84 2.55 0.50
CA HIS A 58 -16.04 1.78 0.18
C HIS A 58 -15.83 0.89 -1.05
N LEU A 59 -16.69 -0.13 -1.19
CA LEU A 59 -16.57 -1.15 -2.22
C LEU A 59 -16.40 -0.59 -3.63
N ASP A 60 -17.29 0.29 -4.09
CA ASP A 60 -17.22 0.79 -5.46
C ASP A 60 -15.94 1.62 -5.72
N ALA A 61 -15.44 2.37 -4.72
CA ALA A 61 -14.18 3.10 -4.85
C ALA A 61 -12.97 2.16 -5.00
N LEU A 62 -12.96 1.03 -4.28
CA LEU A 62 -11.91 0.02 -4.44
C LEU A 62 -12.01 -0.67 -5.80
N LEU A 63 -13.22 -0.94 -6.31
CA LEU A 63 -13.39 -1.55 -7.64
C LEU A 63 -12.88 -0.62 -8.74
N ASP A 64 -13.25 0.66 -8.71
CA ASP A 64 -12.77 1.67 -9.65
C ASP A 64 -11.24 1.82 -9.57
N LEU A 65 -10.69 1.78 -8.35
CA LEU A 65 -9.25 1.81 -8.13
C LEU A 65 -8.56 0.60 -8.78
N LEU A 66 -9.06 -0.62 -8.56
CA LEU A 66 -8.46 -1.83 -9.13
C LEU A 66 -8.47 -1.83 -10.66
N GLU A 67 -9.53 -1.32 -11.31
CA GLU A 67 -9.58 -1.17 -12.76
C GLU A 67 -8.47 -0.25 -13.26
N ARG A 68 -8.32 0.92 -12.64
CA ARG A 68 -7.24 1.86 -12.98
C ARG A 68 -5.85 1.25 -12.75
N LEU A 69 -5.64 0.57 -11.62
CA LEU A 69 -4.34 -0.04 -11.32
C LEU A 69 -3.98 -1.16 -12.30
N ALA A 70 -4.96 -1.95 -12.75
CA ALA A 70 -4.76 -2.98 -13.76
C ALA A 70 -4.34 -2.38 -15.11
N GLU A 71 -4.96 -1.27 -15.54
CA GLU A 71 -4.58 -0.56 -16.76
C GLU A 71 -3.16 0.02 -16.69
N GLU A 72 -2.77 0.58 -15.54
CA GLU A 72 -1.45 1.18 -15.37
C GLU A 72 -0.31 0.12 -15.32
N GLY A 73 -0.59 -1.09 -14.83
CA GLY A 73 0.33 -2.25 -14.82
C GLY A 73 1.62 -2.11 -13.98
N GLY A 74 2.39 -3.19 -13.86
CA GLY A 74 3.62 -3.24 -13.05
C GLY A 74 3.38 -3.66 -11.60
N VAL A 75 4.43 -3.61 -10.76
CA VAL A 75 4.33 -4.01 -9.35
C VAL A 75 3.85 -2.83 -8.53
N ILE A 76 2.60 -2.91 -8.07
CA ILE A 76 1.92 -1.84 -7.35
C ILE A 76 1.69 -2.28 -5.91
N GLU A 77 2.07 -1.42 -4.98
CA GLU A 77 1.71 -1.58 -3.58
C GLU A 77 0.49 -0.72 -3.24
N LEU A 78 -0.66 -1.37 -3.06
CA LEU A 78 -1.86 -0.75 -2.50
C LEU A 78 -1.81 -0.80 -0.96
N MET A 79 -1.75 0.37 -0.35
CA MET A 79 -1.75 0.48 1.11
C MET A 79 -3.17 0.31 1.69
N CYS A 80 -3.25 -0.30 2.87
CA CYS A 80 -4.48 -0.43 3.65
C CYS A 80 -4.15 -0.59 5.15
N HIS A 81 -5.18 -0.53 5.98
CA HIS A 81 -5.14 -0.61 7.43
C HIS A 81 -6.20 -1.57 8.05
N PRO A 82 -6.62 -2.67 7.42
CA PRO A 82 -7.76 -3.45 7.87
C PRO A 82 -7.58 -3.95 9.31
N ALA A 83 -8.64 -3.83 10.11
CA ALA A 83 -8.67 -4.33 11.48
C ALA A 83 -10.11 -4.48 11.96
N ASP A 84 -10.33 -5.41 12.90
CA ASP A 84 -11.51 -5.39 13.75
C ASP A 84 -11.32 -4.29 14.83
N PRO A 85 -12.20 -3.26 14.89
CA PRO A 85 -12.04 -2.14 15.82
C PRO A 85 -12.36 -2.55 17.27
N ASP A 86 -11.37 -3.15 17.93
CA ASP A 86 -11.45 -3.45 19.36
C ASP A 86 -11.31 -2.20 20.25
N ALA A 87 -11.57 -2.37 21.55
CA ALA A 87 -11.53 -1.27 22.52
C ALA A 87 -10.12 -0.63 22.64
N ALA A 88 -9.04 -1.38 22.40
CA ALA A 88 -7.69 -0.86 22.46
C ALA A 88 -7.41 0.03 21.25
N LEU A 89 -7.84 -0.40 20.05
CA LEU A 89 -7.69 0.34 18.81
C LEU A 89 -8.49 1.64 18.82
N LEU A 90 -9.75 1.58 19.26
CA LEU A 90 -10.62 2.76 19.40
C LEU A 90 -10.04 3.82 20.33
N LYS A 91 -9.29 3.41 21.36
CA LYS A 91 -8.61 4.34 22.27
C LYS A 91 -7.31 4.91 21.69
N GLY A 92 -6.62 4.13 20.86
CA GLY A 92 -5.26 4.42 20.39
C GLY A 92 -5.17 5.07 19.01
N SER A 93 -6.23 5.05 18.21
CA SER A 93 -6.21 5.55 16.84
C SER A 93 -7.46 6.35 16.51
N THR A 94 -7.26 7.56 15.96
CA THR A 94 -8.33 8.36 15.36
C THR A 94 -8.90 7.72 14.08
N TYR A 95 -8.25 6.68 13.58
CA TYR A 95 -8.63 5.96 12.38
C TYR A 95 -9.12 4.54 12.70
N ALA A 96 -9.61 4.29 13.91
CA ALA A 96 -9.98 2.94 14.35
C ALA A 96 -11.22 2.39 13.63
N GLU A 97 -12.30 3.17 13.56
CA GLU A 97 -13.58 2.73 12.97
C GLU A 97 -13.47 2.40 11.47
N ASP A 98 -12.79 3.27 10.72
CA ASP A 98 -12.60 3.12 9.27
C ASP A 98 -11.84 1.83 8.91
N ARG A 99 -11.04 1.27 9.81
CA ARG A 99 -10.32 0.00 9.57
C ARG A 99 -11.25 -1.20 9.49
N GLY A 100 -12.40 -1.16 10.17
CA GLY A 100 -13.45 -2.17 10.04
C GLY A 100 -14.07 -2.12 8.64
N ILE A 101 -14.34 -0.91 8.14
CA ILE A 101 -14.86 -0.71 6.78
C ILE A 101 -13.83 -1.17 5.75
N GLU A 102 -12.54 -0.86 5.94
CA GLU A 102 -11.49 -1.37 5.06
C GLU A 102 -11.45 -2.90 5.03
N LEU A 103 -11.56 -3.56 6.20
CA LEU A 103 -11.58 -5.02 6.30
C LEU A 103 -12.76 -5.62 5.55
N ASP A 104 -13.97 -5.08 5.76
CA ASP A 104 -15.19 -5.52 5.07
C ASP A 104 -15.08 -5.33 3.56
N THR A 105 -14.60 -4.17 3.11
CA THR A 105 -14.41 -3.88 1.68
C THR A 105 -13.37 -4.80 1.05
N LEU A 106 -12.18 -4.95 1.64
CA LEU A 106 -11.09 -5.78 1.09
C LEU A 106 -11.44 -7.27 1.01
N THR A 107 -12.30 -7.74 1.93
CA THR A 107 -12.74 -9.14 1.97
C THR A 107 -14.05 -9.38 1.20
N HIS A 108 -14.65 -8.34 0.63
CA HIS A 108 -15.90 -8.44 -0.10
C HIS A 108 -15.75 -9.35 -1.35
N PRO A 109 -16.65 -10.32 -1.60
CA PRO A 109 -16.53 -11.26 -2.73
C PRO A 109 -16.41 -10.60 -4.11
N ARG A 110 -17.04 -9.43 -4.31
CA ARG A 110 -16.90 -8.63 -5.54
C ARG A 110 -15.46 -8.15 -5.79
N VAL A 111 -14.69 -7.86 -4.74
CA VAL A 111 -13.28 -7.47 -4.86
C VAL A 111 -12.45 -8.66 -5.35
N ARG A 112 -12.69 -9.86 -4.79
CA ARG A 112 -12.05 -11.09 -5.28
C ARG A 112 -12.35 -11.34 -6.75
N ALA A 113 -13.63 -11.28 -7.13
CA ALA A 113 -14.04 -11.46 -8.51
C ALA A 113 -13.43 -10.41 -9.46
N ALA A 114 -13.26 -9.16 -9.00
CA ALA A 114 -12.63 -8.11 -9.79
C ALA A 114 -11.13 -8.37 -9.99
N VAL A 115 -10.40 -8.76 -8.95
CA VAL A 115 -8.98 -9.14 -9.05
C VAL A 115 -8.78 -10.24 -10.10
N ASP A 116 -9.61 -11.28 -10.05
CA ASP A 116 -9.54 -12.40 -10.99
C ASP A 116 -9.91 -11.98 -12.42
N ARG A 117 -10.99 -11.20 -12.59
CA ARG A 117 -11.44 -10.68 -13.89
C ARG A 117 -10.41 -9.76 -14.55
N LEU A 118 -9.75 -8.91 -13.77
CA LEU A 118 -8.76 -7.95 -14.24
C LEU A 118 -7.39 -8.57 -14.47
N GLY A 119 -7.21 -9.85 -14.13
CA GLY A 119 -5.91 -10.53 -14.26
C GLY A 119 -4.85 -9.96 -13.32
N ILE A 120 -5.25 -9.39 -12.18
CA ILE A 120 -4.33 -8.87 -11.17
C ILE A 120 -3.73 -10.05 -10.41
N GLU A 121 -2.41 -10.19 -10.46
CA GLU A 121 -1.69 -11.13 -9.62
C GLU A 121 -1.43 -10.53 -8.24
N LEU A 122 -1.97 -11.16 -7.20
CA LEU A 122 -1.68 -10.76 -5.83
C LEU A 122 -0.33 -11.32 -5.39
N ALA A 123 0.59 -10.41 -5.10
CA ALA A 123 1.95 -10.73 -4.72
C ALA A 123 2.31 -10.14 -3.35
N ASN A 124 3.52 -10.46 -2.89
CA ASN A 124 4.17 -9.79 -1.79
C ASN A 124 5.56 -9.30 -2.25
N TYR A 125 6.32 -8.70 -1.34
CA TYR A 125 7.65 -8.12 -1.65
C TYR A 125 8.70 -9.10 -2.20
N SER A 126 8.45 -10.42 -2.17
CA SER A 126 9.33 -11.41 -2.82
C SER A 126 9.25 -11.40 -4.36
N ALA A 127 8.23 -10.78 -4.94
CA ALA A 127 8.08 -10.63 -6.40
C ALA A 127 8.98 -9.53 -7.01
N LEU A 128 9.73 -8.80 -6.18
CA LEU A 128 10.65 -7.73 -6.59
C LEU A 128 12.08 -8.22 -6.79
#